data_AF-A0A4U8Q9X0-F1
#
_entry.id   AF-A0A4U8Q9X0-F1
#
_cell.length_a   1.000
_cell.length_b   1.000
_cell.length_c   1.000
_cell.angle_alpha   90.00
_cell.angle_beta   90.00
_cell.angle_gamma   90.00
#
_symmetry.space_group_name_H-M   'P 1'
#
loop_
_entity.id
_entity.type
_entity.pdbx_description
1 polymer ?
#
loop_
_entity_poly.entity_id
_entity_poly.type
_entity_poly.pdbx_seq_one_letter_code
_entity_poly.pdbx_strand_id
1 'polypeptide(L)' 'MVNYTIKLKSFEDIYEFVKKCNQLDCDADLICGRATVDAKSLLGVFSLDINRSLKLAINTNNPFLAERIMEPYIAA' A
#
# COMPACT_ATOMS: atom_id res chain seq x y z
N MET A 1 -10.57 -5.69 8.28
CA MET A 1 -9.19 -5.17 8.19
C MET A 1 -8.21 -6.30 7.89
N VAL A 2 -7.40 -6.16 6.83
CA VAL A 2 -6.29 -7.07 6.48
C VAL A 2 -4.96 -6.31 6.50
N ASN A 3 -3.85 -7.02 6.72
CA ASN A 3 -2.53 -6.41 6.81
C ASN A 3 -1.53 -7.18 5.95
N TYR A 4 -0.69 -6.46 5.21
CA TYR A 4 0.39 -7.03 4.40
C TYR A 4 1.69 -6.31 4.69
N THR A 5 2.79 -7.04 4.65
CA THR A 5 4.11 -6.44 4.48
C THR A 5 4.36 -6.30 2.99
N ILE A 6 4.64 -5.09 2.53
CA ILE A 6 4.87 -4.81 1.10
C ILE A 6 6.24 -4.17 0.88
N LYS A 7 6.69 -4.17 -0.38
CA LYS A 7 7.89 -3.46 -0.81
C LYS A 7 7.65 -2.74 -2.13
N LEU A 8 7.99 -1.47 -2.18
CA LEU A 8 7.94 -0.64 -3.39
C LEU A 8 9.37 -0.45 -3.90
N LYS A 9 9.58 -0.62 -5.21
CA LYS A 9 10.93 -0.76 -5.79
C LYS A 9 11.38 0.42 -6.65
N SER A 10 10.44 1.20 -7.19
CA SER A 10 10.74 2.36 -8.05
C SER A 10 9.64 3.43 -7.99
N PHE A 11 9.89 4.56 -8.65
CA PHE A 11 8.90 5.63 -8.81
C PHE A 11 7.65 5.14 -9.56
N GLU A 12 7.83 4.39 -10.64
CA GLU A 12 6.74 3.81 -11.43
C GLU A 12 5.94 2.80 -10.60
N ASP A 13 6.62 2.02 -9.77
CA ASP A 13 6.00 1.05 -8.87
C ASP A 13 5.10 1.74 -7.83
N ILE A 14 5.55 2.86 -7.26
CA ILE A 14 4.74 3.72 -6.38
C ILE A 14 3.50 4.22 -7.11
N TYR A 15 3.67 4.76 -8.32
CA TYR A 15 2.56 5.32 -9.08
C TYR A 15 1.47 4.28 -9.36
N GLU A 16 1.87 3.10 -9.85
CA GLU A 16 0.93 2.00 -10.12
C GLU A 16 0.33 1.41 -8.83
N PHE A 17 1.10 1.33 -7.74
CA PHE A 17 0.59 0.93 -6.43
C PHE A 17 -0.52 1.87 -5.95
N VAL A 18 -0.28 3.18 -5.99
CA VAL A 18 -1.25 4.20 -5.57
C VAL A 18 -2.50 4.14 -6.45
N LYS A 19 -2.32 3.97 -7.76
CA LYS A 19 -3.43 3.83 -8.71
C LYS A 19 -4.29 2.61 -8.40
N LYS A 20 -3.69 1.47 -8.03
CA LYS A 20 -4.41 0.27 -7.58
C LYS A 20 -5.10 0.48 -6.24
N CYS A 21 -4.48 1.17 -5.29
CA CYS A 21 -5.13 1.54 -4.02
C CYS A 21 -6.37 2.40 -4.26
N ASN A 22 -6.33 3.33 -5.24
CA ASN A 22 -7.47 4.17 -5.60
C ASN A 22 -8.64 3.40 -6.25
N GLN A 23 -8.42 2.17 -6.73
CA GLN A 23 -9.50 1.30 -7.21
C GLN A 23 -10.25 0.61 -6.07
N LEU A 24 -9.71 0.62 -4.85
CA LEU A 24 -10.37 0.07 -3.68
C LEU A 24 -11.37 1.07 -3.11
N ASP A 25 -12.63 0.65 -2.99
CA ASP A 25 -13.67 1.41 -2.30
C ASP A 25 -13.61 1.20 -0.77
N CYS A 26 -12.42 1.44 -0.20
CA CYS A 26 -12.16 1.37 1.24
C CYS A 26 -10.88 2.14 1.61
N ASP A 27 -10.68 2.37 2.89
CA ASP A 27 -9.48 3.04 3.40
C ASP A 27 -8.28 2.08 3.39
N ALA A 28 -7.11 2.62 3.05
CA ALA A 28 -5.85 1.89 3.04
C ALA A 28 -4.73 2.80 3.55
N ASP A 29 -3.98 2.31 4.54
CA ASP A 29 -2.87 3.04 5.17
C ASP A 29 -1.54 2.35 4.93
N LEU A 30 -0.50 3.13 4.67
CA LEU A 30 0.88 2.69 4.72
C LEU A 30 1.56 3.17 6.01
N ILE A 31 2.21 2.23 6.69
CA ILE A 31 2.91 2.46 7.95
C ILE A 31 4.39 2.15 7.75
N CYS A 32 5.24 3.13 8.05
CA CYS A 32 6.70 3.02 8.03
C CYS A 32 7.28 3.60 9.33
N GLY A 33 7.65 2.71 10.27
CA GLY A 33 8.10 3.14 11.58
C GLY A 33 7.02 3.89 12.35
N ARG A 34 7.20 5.21 12.53
CA ARG A 34 6.24 6.10 13.20
C ARG A 34 5.34 6.89 12.24
N ALA A 35 5.63 6.84 10.94
CA ALA A 35 4.85 7.53 9.92
C ALA A 35 3.69 6.64 9.46
N THR A 36 2.51 7.23 9.37
CA THR A 36 1.32 6.65 8.73
C THR A 36 0.83 7.62 7.68
N VAL A 37 0.60 7.13 6.46
CA VAL A 37 0.08 7.93 5.35
C VAL A 37 -1.01 7.16 4.62
N ASP A 38 -1.92 7.89 4.00
CA ASP A 38 -2.93 7.33 3.11
C ASP A 38 -2.25 6.68 1.89
N ALA A 39 -2.50 5.39 1.67
CA ALA A 39 -1.96 4.61 0.56
C ALA A 39 -2.49 5.07 -0.81
N LYS A 40 -3.57 5.87 -0.84
CA LYS A 40 -4.14 6.50 -2.04
C LYS A 40 -3.51 7.86 -2.36
N SER A 41 -2.71 8.42 -1.46
CA SER A 41 -2.05 9.72 -1.65
C SER A 41 -0.65 9.54 -2.24
N LEU A 42 -0.50 9.84 -3.53
CA LEU A 42 0.80 9.77 -4.20
C LEU A 42 1.88 10.59 -3.48
N LEU A 43 1.54 11.82 -3.06
CA LEU A 43 2.45 12.69 -2.32
C LEU A 43 2.81 12.11 -0.94
N GLY A 44 1.84 11.50 -0.26
CA GLY A 44 2.05 10.82 1.03
C GLY A 44 3.00 9.64 0.90
N VAL A 45 2.79 8.77 -0.07
CA VAL A 45 3.66 7.61 -0.32
C VAL A 45 5.08 8.05 -0.70
N PHE A 46 5.24 9.13 -1.48
CA PHE A 46 6.57 9.68 -1.79
C PHE A 46 7.33 10.22 -0.58
N SER A 47 6.65 10.59 0.50
CA SER A 47 7.30 11.05 1.73
C SER A 47 7.91 9.90 2.56
N LEU A 48 7.61 8.64 2.22
CA LEU A 48 8.09 7.46 2.92
C LEU A 48 9.47 6.99 2.43
N ASP A 49 10.25 6.38 3.32
CA ASP A 49 11.48 5.66 2.95
C ASP A 49 11.13 4.27 2.38
N ILE A 50 10.94 4.21 1.06
CA ILE A 50 10.54 3.00 0.31
C ILE A 50 11.62 1.89 0.28
N ASN A 51 12.85 2.18 0.71
CA ASN A 51 13.89 1.13 0.80
C ASN A 51 13.58 0.12 1.90
N ARG A 52 12.70 0.48 2.84
CA ARG A 52 12.25 -0.36 3.95
C ARG A 52 10.96 -1.09 3.59
N SER A 53 10.75 -2.24 4.21
CA SER A 53 9.45 -2.90 4.16
C SER A 53 8.39 -2.01 4.81
N LEU A 54 7.24 -1.89 4.17
CA LEU A 54 6.11 -1.09 4.63
C LEU A 54 5.00 -2.03 5.11
N LYS A 55 4.23 -1.60 6.10
CA LYS A 55 3.00 -2.29 6.47
C LYS A 55 1.83 -1.61 5.80
N LEU A 56 1.09 -2.36 4.98
CA LEU A 56 -0.16 -1.94 4.35
C LEU A 56 -1.33 -2.48 5.17
N ALA A 57 -2.20 -1.60 5.66
CA ALA A 57 -3.44 -1.96 6.34
C ALA A 57 -4.63 -1.54 5.48
N ILE A 58 -5.52 -2.48 5.16
CA ILE A 58 -6.69 -2.22 4.29
C ILE A 58 -7.97 -2.55 5.04
N ASN A 59 -8.88 -1.56 5.14
CA ASN A 59 -10.16 -1.71 5.81
C ASN A 59 -11.27 -2.17 4.86
N THR A 60 -11.10 -3.35 4.25
CA THR A 60 -12.03 -3.91 3.26
C THR A 60 -12.98 -4.95 3.85
N ASN A 61 -14.18 -5.05 3.26
CA ASN A 61 -15.13 -6.16 3.44
C ASN A 61 -14.89 -7.31 2.44
N ASN A 62 -13.99 -7.13 1.47
CA ASN A 62 -13.58 -8.15 0.50
C ASN A 62 -12.05 -8.39 0.56
N PRO A 63 -11.58 -9.20 1.53
CA PRO A 63 -10.17 -9.54 1.70
C PRO A 63 -9.52 -10.15 0.45
N PHE A 64 -10.23 -11.04 -0.24
CA PHE A 64 -9.74 -11.78 -1.40
C PHE A 64 -9.43 -10.84 -2.58
N LEU A 65 -10.30 -9.86 -2.82
CA LEU A 65 -10.05 -8.86 -3.86
C LEU A 65 -8.83 -7.99 -3.53
N ALA A 66 -8.71 -7.56 -2.27
CA ALA A 66 -7.58 -6.76 -1.82
C ALA A 66 -6.26 -7.52 -1.94
N GLU A 67 -6.22 -8.78 -1.54
CA GLU A 67 -5.05 -9.64 -1.70
C GLU A 67 -4.66 -9.77 -3.17
N ARG A 68 -5.60 -10.09 -4.05
CA ARG A 68 -5.33 -10.24 -5.49
C ARG A 68 -4.82 -8.96 -6.15
N ILE A 69 -5.31 -7.79 -5.73
CA ILE A 69 -4.83 -6.50 -6.26
C ILE A 69 -3.41 -6.20 -5.77
N MET A 70 -3.13 -6.54 -4.51
CA MET A 70 -1.89 -6.19 -3.81
C MET A 70 -0.78 -7.23 -3.92
N GLU A 71 -1.08 -8.45 -4.38
CA GLU A 71 -0.14 -9.57 -4.54
C GLU A 71 1.21 -9.18 -5.17
N PRO A 72 1.29 -8.34 -6.22
CA PRO A 72 2.57 -7.94 -6.81
C PRO A 72 3.52 -7.18 -5.86
N TYR A 73 2.98 -6.58 -4.79
CA TYR A 73 3.73 -5.77 -3.84
C TYR A 73 3.99 -6.50 -2.51
N ILE A 74 3.28 -7.59 -2.22
CA ILE A 74 3.44 -8.37 -0.99
C ILE A 74 4.87 -8.92 -0.96
N ALA A 75 5.60 -8.59 0.09
CA ALA A 75 6.94 -9.10 0.31
C ALA A 75 6.86 -10.61 0.61
N ALA A 76 7.69 -11.39 -0.08
CA ALA A 76 7.91 -12.80 0.22
C ALA A 76 8.57 -13.01 1.59
#